data_AF-A0A1Y4A4X1-F1
#
_entry.id   AF-A0A1Y4A4X1-F1
#
_cell.length_a   1.000
_cell.length_b   1.000
_cell.length_c   1.000
_cell.angle_alpha   90.00
_cell.angle_beta   90.00
_cell.angle_gamma   90.00
#
_symmetry.space_group_name_H-M   'P 1'
#
loop_
_entity.id
_entity.type
_entity.pdbx_description
1 polymer ?
#
loop_
_entity_poly.entity_id
_entity_poly.type
_entity_poly.pdbx_seq_one_letter_code
_entity_poly.pdbx_strand_id
1 'polypeptide(L)'
;MKKIRYIPYGYTMRNGRTVIAQDEAAVIREIFSAYINGASLQSIAELLTERKIPYSERTDVWDKARIARIIGNAKYIGDGEYDPIIEEEQYEEAAAVKTARQRNTFEKNLEGLDLLRDLVRCAECGAPMRRRVSSKHRIRESWDCTDPDCGQRIRISDTHLLEKVTILMNRIIANSYLLIPRPKKRKELSAEAQRINREIDAELERDDPSDALIIVKTIEMAERLYAESDTHLQIAASIARKRVSLMTPQEEFSPAYFCDIAAYLTLGSGGKVILHTKTDVEIGDEENECNQDTQENNIGY
;
A
#
# COMPACT_ATOMS: atom_id res chain seq x y z
N MET A 1 -2.06 10.86 -28.12
CA MET A 1 -1.52 12.12 -27.56
C MET A 1 -2.66 12.89 -26.88
N LYS A 2 -2.54 13.25 -25.60
CA LYS A 2 -3.52 14.09 -24.90
C LYS A 2 -3.47 15.51 -25.50
N LYS A 3 -4.51 15.95 -26.21
CA LYS A 3 -4.61 17.33 -26.70
C LYS A 3 -4.78 18.25 -25.50
N ILE A 4 -3.89 19.23 -25.36
CA ILE A 4 -4.00 20.29 -24.35
C ILE A 4 -5.14 21.20 -24.78
N ARG A 5 -6.12 21.43 -23.89
CA ARG A 5 -7.19 22.41 -24.10
C ARG A 5 -6.57 23.79 -23.88
N TYR A 6 -6.52 24.62 -24.92
CA TYR A 6 -5.93 25.97 -24.86
C TYR A 6 -6.86 26.99 -24.18
N ILE A 7 -8.17 26.77 -24.31
CA ILE A 7 -9.21 27.54 -23.63
C ILE A 7 -9.67 26.73 -22.41
N PRO A 8 -9.77 27.32 -21.21
CA PRO A 8 -10.29 26.62 -20.04
C PRO A 8 -11.70 26.04 -20.30
N TYR A 9 -11.99 24.89 -19.67
CA TYR A 9 -13.33 24.31 -19.66
C TYR A 9 -14.33 25.36 -19.13
N GLY A 10 -15.56 25.42 -19.62
CA GLY A 10 -16.52 26.48 -19.25
C GLY A 10 -16.54 27.67 -20.21
N TYR A 11 -15.55 27.79 -21.09
CA TYR A 11 -15.46 28.88 -22.06
C TYR A 11 -15.32 28.35 -23.50
N THR A 12 -15.82 29.16 -24.43
CA THR A 12 -15.66 28.94 -25.87
C THR A 12 -15.30 30.26 -26.56
N MET A 13 -14.72 30.20 -27.76
CA MET A 13 -14.45 31.38 -28.57
C MET A 13 -15.62 31.65 -29.52
N ARG A 14 -16.11 32.89 -29.54
CA ARG A 14 -17.04 33.40 -30.55
C ARG A 14 -16.58 34.79 -31.00
N ASN A 15 -16.44 34.99 -32.31
CA ASN A 15 -16.02 36.27 -32.91
C ASN A 15 -14.71 36.84 -32.31
N GLY A 16 -13.73 35.97 -32.01
CA GLY A 16 -12.45 36.38 -31.43
C GLY A 16 -12.51 36.78 -29.95
N ARG A 17 -13.65 36.57 -29.27
CA ARG A 17 -13.80 36.78 -27.83
C ARG A 17 -14.19 35.49 -27.13
N THR A 18 -13.69 35.32 -25.93
CA THR A 18 -14.07 34.30 -24.95
C THR A 18 -15.49 34.59 -24.46
N VAL A 19 -16.34 33.57 -24.47
CA VAL A 19 -17.70 33.63 -23.94
C VAL A 19 -17.98 32.39 -23.12
N ILE A 20 -18.84 32.52 -22.11
CA ILE A 20 -19.23 31.41 -21.23
C ILE A 20 -20.05 30.38 -22.01
N ALA A 21 -19.62 29.12 -21.96
CA ALA A 21 -20.40 27.96 -22.42
C ALA A 21 -21.27 27.48 -21.26
N GLN A 22 -22.58 27.76 -21.31
CA GLN A 22 -23.49 27.59 -20.16
C GLN A 22 -23.52 26.15 -19.61
N ASP A 23 -23.53 25.14 -20.47
CA ASP A 23 -23.55 23.73 -20.05
C ASP A 23 -22.26 23.35 -19.28
N GLU A 24 -21.10 23.77 -19.79
CA GLU A 24 -19.82 23.51 -19.12
C GLU A 24 -19.67 24.36 -17.83
N ALA A 25 -20.20 25.58 -17.83
CA ALA A 25 -20.21 26.47 -16.67
C ALA A 25 -21.06 25.92 -15.52
N ALA A 26 -22.21 25.29 -15.82
CA ALA A 26 -23.03 24.61 -14.82
C ALA A 26 -22.24 23.48 -14.13
N VAL A 27 -21.46 22.72 -14.89
CA VAL A 27 -20.58 21.67 -14.35
C VAL A 27 -19.48 22.26 -13.45
N ILE A 28 -18.91 23.42 -13.79
CA ILE A 28 -17.93 24.09 -12.94
C ILE A 28 -18.56 24.51 -11.60
N ARG A 29 -19.76 25.11 -11.63
CA ARG A 29 -20.49 25.47 -10.41
C ARG A 29 -20.77 24.24 -9.54
N GLU A 30 -21.15 23.13 -10.17
CA GLU A 30 -21.34 21.84 -9.47
C GLU A 30 -20.04 21.34 -8.83
N ILE A 31 -18.91 21.38 -9.55
CA ILE A 31 -17.59 20.98 -9.04
C ILE A 31 -17.20 21.80 -7.81
N PHE A 32 -17.32 23.13 -7.87
CA PHE A 32 -16.99 24.00 -6.75
C PHE A 32 -17.90 23.71 -5.55
N SER A 33 -19.21 23.63 -5.77
CA SER A 33 -20.17 23.32 -4.70
C SER A 33 -19.88 21.97 -4.04
N ALA A 34 -19.71 20.90 -4.83
CA ALA A 34 -19.42 19.57 -4.30
C ALA A 34 -18.10 19.55 -3.50
N TYR A 35 -17.07 20.23 -3.99
CA TYR A 35 -15.77 20.29 -3.33
C TYR A 35 -15.81 21.05 -2.00
N ILE A 36 -16.48 22.20 -1.96
CA ILE A 36 -16.67 23.01 -0.74
C ILE A 36 -17.46 22.19 0.29
N ASN A 37 -18.47 21.43 -0.15
CA ASN A 37 -19.25 20.52 0.69
C ASN A 37 -18.54 19.22 1.10
N GLY A 38 -17.23 19.10 0.86
CA GLY A 38 -16.42 18.01 1.40
C GLY A 38 -16.14 16.85 0.43
N ALA A 39 -16.69 16.85 -0.79
CA ALA A 39 -16.40 15.79 -1.76
C ALA A 39 -14.90 15.77 -2.12
N SER A 40 -14.35 14.57 -2.33
CA SER A 40 -12.95 14.42 -2.74
C SER A 40 -12.79 14.74 -4.23
N LEU A 41 -11.58 15.14 -4.65
CA LEU A 41 -11.30 15.35 -6.07
C LEU A 41 -11.55 14.10 -6.91
N GLN A 42 -11.35 12.93 -6.30
CA GLN A 42 -11.55 11.63 -6.93
C GLN A 42 -13.04 11.30 -7.04
N SER A 43 -13.82 11.49 -5.98
CA SER A 43 -15.25 11.21 -5.99
C SER A 43 -16.00 12.11 -6.98
N ILE A 44 -15.59 13.38 -7.11
CA ILE A 44 -16.12 14.29 -8.12
C ILE A 44 -15.78 13.78 -9.54
N ALA A 45 -14.54 13.33 -9.76
CA ALA A 45 -14.14 12.80 -11.07
C ALA A 45 -14.91 11.52 -11.45
N GLU A 46 -15.09 10.61 -10.49
CA GLU A 46 -15.86 9.37 -10.69
C GLU A 46 -17.32 9.69 -11.03
N LEU A 47 -17.97 10.57 -10.25
CA LEU A 47 -19.34 10.99 -10.49
C LEU A 47 -19.56 11.60 -11.88
N LEU A 48 -18.67 12.50 -12.31
CA LEU A 48 -18.78 13.13 -13.63
C LEU A 48 -18.51 12.14 -14.78
N THR A 49 -17.60 11.19 -14.56
CA THR A 49 -17.32 10.11 -15.53
C THR A 49 -18.51 9.15 -15.64
N GLU A 50 -19.10 8.76 -14.52
CA GLU A 50 -20.27 7.88 -14.48
C GLU A 50 -21.48 8.51 -15.17
N ARG A 51 -21.69 9.81 -14.97
CA ARG A 51 -22.72 10.60 -15.65
C ARG A 51 -22.42 10.87 -17.14
N LYS A 52 -21.26 10.42 -17.65
CA LYS A 52 -20.79 10.64 -19.03
C LYS A 52 -20.79 12.11 -19.43
N ILE A 53 -20.43 12.99 -18.49
CA ILE A 53 -20.32 14.42 -18.77
C ILE A 53 -19.08 14.65 -19.66
N PRO A 54 -19.23 15.21 -20.86
CA PRO A 54 -18.11 15.37 -21.78
C PRO A 54 -17.11 16.41 -21.24
N TYR A 55 -15.85 16.00 -21.03
CA TYR A 55 -14.76 16.94 -20.75
C TYR A 55 -14.23 17.60 -22.03
N SER A 56 -14.38 16.93 -23.18
CA SER A 56 -14.12 17.46 -24.52
C SER A 56 -14.89 16.62 -25.54
N GLU A 57 -14.89 17.05 -26.80
CA GLU A 57 -15.48 16.28 -27.92
C GLU A 57 -15.01 14.82 -28.02
N ARG A 58 -13.87 14.47 -27.41
CA ARG A 58 -13.22 13.16 -27.55
C ARG A 58 -13.22 12.32 -26.27
N THR A 59 -13.63 12.88 -25.12
CA THR A 59 -13.57 12.15 -23.85
C THR A 59 -14.55 12.70 -22.83
N ASP A 60 -15.25 11.77 -22.19
CA ASP A 60 -16.14 11.90 -21.04
C ASP A 60 -15.50 11.36 -19.74
N VAL A 61 -14.23 10.98 -19.81
CA VAL A 61 -13.47 10.47 -18.65
C VAL A 61 -12.89 11.64 -17.88
N TRP A 62 -13.22 11.76 -16.60
CA TRP A 62 -12.64 12.72 -15.67
C TRP A 62 -11.60 12.06 -14.78
N ASP A 63 -10.57 12.82 -14.40
CA ASP A 63 -9.53 12.36 -13.48
C ASP A 63 -9.29 13.41 -12.39
N LYS A 64 -8.71 12.98 -11.26
CA LYS A 64 -8.36 13.84 -10.12
C LYS A 64 -7.59 15.10 -10.52
N ALA A 65 -6.69 14.99 -11.51
CA ALA A 65 -5.86 16.09 -11.96
C ALA A 65 -6.65 17.16 -12.74
N ARG A 66 -7.69 16.76 -13.50
CA ARG A 66 -8.60 17.71 -14.17
C ARG A 66 -9.40 18.51 -13.16
N ILE A 67 -9.98 17.85 -12.16
CA ILE A 67 -10.75 18.53 -11.10
C ILE A 67 -9.84 19.50 -10.32
N ALA A 68 -8.64 19.04 -9.94
CA ALA A 68 -7.66 19.90 -9.26
C ALA A 68 -7.29 21.15 -10.08
N ARG A 69 -7.17 21.00 -11.40
CA ARG A 69 -6.86 22.12 -12.30
C ARG A 69 -8.02 23.12 -12.38
N ILE A 70 -9.27 22.65 -12.38
CA ILE A 70 -10.45 23.53 -12.40
C ILE A 70 -10.53 24.33 -11.11
N ILE A 71 -10.45 23.67 -9.95
CA ILE A 71 -10.56 24.34 -8.64
C ILE A 71 -9.43 25.36 -8.43
N GLY A 72 -8.23 25.10 -8.96
CA GLY A 72 -7.08 26.01 -8.82
C GLY A 72 -6.96 27.10 -9.89
N ASN A 73 -7.94 27.25 -10.79
CA ASN A 73 -7.85 28.19 -11.90
C ASN A 73 -8.59 29.49 -11.60
N ALA A 74 -7.83 30.55 -11.27
CA ALA A 74 -8.36 31.88 -10.97
C ALA A 74 -9.10 32.53 -12.15
N LYS A 75 -8.99 32.02 -13.39
CA LYS A 75 -9.76 32.56 -14.52
C LYS A 75 -11.27 32.48 -14.32
N TYR A 76 -11.76 31.58 -13.45
CA TYR A 76 -13.19 31.42 -13.19
C TYR A 76 -13.82 32.53 -12.34
N ILE A 77 -13.02 33.34 -11.64
CA ILE A 77 -13.48 34.56 -10.96
C ILE A 77 -13.36 35.81 -11.86
N GLY A 78 -12.91 35.61 -13.09
CA GLY A 78 -12.71 36.65 -14.09
C GLY A 78 -11.38 37.38 -13.97
N ASP A 79 -10.78 37.69 -15.12
CA ASP A 79 -9.49 38.40 -15.24
C ASP A 79 -9.51 39.49 -16.34
N GLY A 80 -10.71 39.82 -16.83
CA GLY A 80 -10.94 40.75 -17.94
C GLY A 80 -10.95 40.07 -19.32
N GLU A 81 -10.18 39.00 -19.53
CA GLU A 81 -10.31 38.15 -20.73
C GLU A 81 -11.44 37.15 -20.54
N TYR A 82 -11.58 36.56 -19.35
CA TYR A 82 -12.63 35.60 -19.03
C TYR A 82 -13.70 36.25 -18.16
N ASP A 83 -14.96 36.10 -18.55
CA ASP A 83 -16.10 36.49 -17.70
C ASP A 83 -16.22 35.54 -16.49
N PRO A 84 -16.65 36.02 -15.31
CA PRO A 84 -16.74 35.18 -14.12
C PRO A 84 -17.80 34.07 -14.26
N ILE A 85 -17.41 32.84 -13.93
CA ILE A 85 -18.31 31.68 -13.78
C ILE A 85 -18.62 31.41 -12.30
N ILE A 86 -17.69 31.73 -11.41
CA ILE A 86 -17.74 31.50 -9.97
C ILE A 86 -17.53 32.84 -9.27
N GLU A 87 -18.23 33.06 -8.14
CA GLU A 87 -18.03 34.24 -7.31
C GLU A 87 -16.68 34.16 -6.57
N GLU A 88 -16.06 35.31 -6.31
CA GLU A 88 -14.76 35.38 -5.62
C GLU A 88 -14.79 34.66 -4.26
N GLU A 89 -15.87 34.85 -3.48
CA GLU A 89 -16.11 34.17 -2.20
C GLU A 89 -16.07 32.65 -2.32
N GLN A 90 -16.73 32.07 -3.33
CA GLN A 90 -16.73 30.61 -3.55
C GLN A 90 -15.34 30.09 -3.92
N TYR A 91 -14.55 30.89 -4.64
CA TYR A 91 -13.17 30.53 -4.99
C TYR A 91 -12.26 30.55 -3.75
N GLU A 92 -12.42 31.57 -2.89
CA GLU A 92 -11.71 31.66 -1.60
C GLU A 92 -12.08 30.52 -0.65
N GLU A 93 -13.36 30.17 -0.53
CA GLU A 93 -13.83 29.02 0.24
C GLU A 93 -13.17 27.72 -0.25
N ALA A 94 -13.15 27.49 -1.58
CA ALA A 94 -12.49 26.33 -2.15
C ALA A 94 -10.98 26.32 -1.85
N ALA A 95 -10.31 27.48 -1.89
CA ALA A 95 -8.90 27.61 -1.51
C ALA A 95 -8.66 27.33 -0.01
N ALA A 96 -9.57 27.77 0.86
CA ALA A 96 -9.54 27.49 2.29
C ALA A 96 -9.72 25.99 2.58
N VAL A 97 -10.71 25.35 1.95
CA VAL A 97 -10.93 23.89 2.05
C VAL A 97 -9.69 23.13 1.59
N LYS A 98 -9.07 23.54 0.47
CA LYS A 98 -7.83 22.94 -0.02
C LYS A 98 -6.70 23.06 1.02
N THR A 99 -6.53 24.23 1.62
CA THR A 99 -5.50 24.49 2.63
C THR A 99 -5.75 23.68 3.90
N ALA A 100 -7.00 23.60 4.37
CA ALA A 100 -7.39 22.79 5.52
C ALA A 100 -7.14 21.30 5.27
N ARG A 101 -7.50 20.77 4.10
CA ARG A 101 -7.23 19.37 3.73
C ARG A 101 -5.72 19.08 3.67
N GLN A 102 -4.92 20.00 3.13
CA GLN A 102 -3.46 19.87 3.12
C GLN A 102 -2.89 19.83 4.54
N ARG A 103 -3.37 20.69 5.44
CA ARG A 103 -2.97 20.70 6.85
C ARG A 103 -3.35 19.40 7.57
N ASN A 104 -4.58 18.92 7.41
CA ASN A 104 -5.02 17.66 8.01
C ASN A 104 -4.22 16.47 7.49
N THR A 105 -3.90 16.45 6.19
CA THR A 105 -3.03 15.42 5.60
C THR A 105 -1.63 15.47 6.23
N PHE A 106 -1.09 16.66 6.45
CA PHE A 106 0.21 16.83 7.11
C PHE A 106 0.19 16.34 8.56
N GLU A 107 -0.83 16.72 9.35
CA GLU A 107 -0.98 16.32 10.76
C GLU A 107 -1.14 14.79 10.89
N LYS A 108 -1.97 14.16 10.04
CA LYS A 108 -2.10 12.69 9.99
C LYS A 108 -0.82 11.99 9.57
N ASN A 109 -0.11 12.52 8.57
CA ASN A 109 1.17 11.96 8.16
C ASN A 109 2.18 12.04 9.30
N LEU A 110 2.16 13.11 10.10
CA LEU A 110 3.04 13.26 11.27
C LEU A 110 2.80 12.13 12.28
N GLU A 111 1.55 11.83 12.63
CA GLU A 111 1.18 10.76 13.55
C GLU A 111 1.67 9.39 13.03
N GLY A 112 1.44 9.09 11.74
CA GLY A 112 1.91 7.87 11.13
C GLY A 112 3.45 7.77 11.11
N LEU A 113 4.15 8.87 10.79
CA LEU A 113 5.61 8.89 10.77
C LEU A 113 6.24 8.80 12.15
N ASP A 114 5.59 9.34 13.18
CA ASP A 114 6.07 9.22 14.56
C ASP A 114 6.01 7.76 15.02
N LEU A 115 4.98 7.00 14.62
CA LEU A 115 4.96 5.55 14.80
C LEU A 115 6.07 4.85 14.01
N LEU A 116 6.26 5.21 12.74
CA LEU A 116 7.25 4.55 11.88
C LEU A 116 8.71 4.86 12.27
N ARG A 117 8.96 5.95 12.99
CA ARG A 117 10.32 6.44 13.34
C ARG A 117 11.23 5.35 13.89
N ASP A 118 10.71 4.49 14.74
CA ASP A 118 11.47 3.42 15.41
C ASP A 118 11.28 2.04 14.77
N LEU A 119 10.48 1.96 13.70
CA LEU A 119 10.06 0.71 13.04
C LEU A 119 10.58 0.58 11.61
N VAL A 120 11.34 1.56 11.12
CA VAL A 120 11.96 1.50 9.78
C VAL A 120 13.39 0.97 9.87
N ARG A 121 13.69 -0.06 9.08
CA ARG A 121 14.99 -0.71 8.97
C ARG A 121 15.54 -0.67 7.54
N CYS A 122 16.86 -0.73 7.41
CA CYS A 122 17.52 -0.86 6.12
C CYS A 122 17.29 -2.26 5.55
N ALA A 123 16.87 -2.37 4.28
CA ALA A 123 16.71 -3.68 3.65
C ALA A 123 18.05 -4.41 3.41
N GLU A 124 19.16 -3.67 3.31
CA GLU A 124 20.49 -4.24 3.02
C GLU A 124 21.18 -4.81 4.27
N CYS A 125 21.17 -4.07 5.38
CA CYS A 125 21.88 -4.48 6.61
C CYS A 125 20.98 -4.67 7.84
N GLY A 126 19.68 -4.39 7.75
CA GLY A 126 18.74 -4.51 8.88
C GLY A 126 18.87 -3.44 9.97
N ALA A 127 19.87 -2.56 9.90
CA ALA A 127 20.06 -1.48 10.87
C ALA A 127 18.89 -0.47 10.82
N PRO A 128 18.57 0.21 11.94
CA PRO A 128 17.56 1.25 11.96
C PRO A 128 17.85 2.35 10.93
N MET A 129 16.80 3.01 10.43
CA MET A 129 16.95 4.18 9.56
C MET A 129 16.47 5.45 10.25
N ARG A 130 17.19 6.55 10.02
CA ARG A 130 16.86 7.87 10.55
C ARG A 130 16.29 8.75 9.45
N ARG A 131 15.09 9.26 9.67
CA ARG A 131 14.46 10.25 8.80
C ARG A 131 15.19 11.61 8.89
N ARG A 132 15.44 12.25 7.75
CA ARG A 132 15.92 13.63 7.61
C ARG A 132 15.05 14.41 6.63
N VAL A 133 14.99 15.72 6.82
CA VAL A 133 14.26 16.64 5.93
C VAL A 133 15.22 17.72 5.43
N SER A 134 15.25 17.93 4.12
CA SER A 134 16.09 18.93 3.45
C SER A 134 15.26 19.67 2.41
N SER A 135 15.19 21.00 2.50
CA SER A 135 14.52 21.85 1.51
C SER A 135 15.27 21.95 0.17
N LYS A 136 16.51 21.43 0.09
CA LYS A 136 17.37 21.54 -1.10
C LYS A 136 17.03 20.53 -2.20
N HIS A 137 16.13 19.59 -1.93
CA HIS A 137 15.80 18.50 -2.85
C HIS A 137 14.32 18.51 -3.21
N ARG A 138 14.00 18.03 -4.42
CA ARG A 138 12.62 17.91 -4.92
C ARG A 138 11.75 17.05 -4.02
N ILE A 139 12.30 15.95 -3.51
CA ILE A 139 11.74 15.17 -2.39
C ILE A 139 12.53 15.62 -1.17
N ARG A 140 11.85 16.22 -0.20
CA ARG A 140 12.50 16.84 0.95
C ARG A 140 12.95 15.80 1.95
N GLU A 141 12.22 14.70 2.03
CA GLU A 141 12.36 13.64 3.01
C GLU A 141 13.36 12.58 2.53
N SER A 142 14.20 12.10 3.43
CA SER A 142 15.07 10.95 3.20
C SER A 142 15.19 10.09 4.46
N TRP A 143 15.39 8.80 4.27
CA TRP A 143 15.72 7.85 5.32
C TRP A 143 17.17 7.41 5.13
N ASP A 144 17.99 7.64 6.14
CA ASP A 144 19.42 7.33 6.13
C ASP A 144 19.67 6.14 7.05
N CYS A 145 20.34 5.10 6.57
CA CYS A 145 20.78 3.98 7.38
C CYS A 145 21.73 4.50 8.48
N THR A 146 21.56 4.01 9.71
CA THR A 146 22.42 4.41 10.83
C THR A 146 23.75 3.66 10.88
N ASP A 147 23.86 2.55 10.15
CA ASP A 147 25.07 1.76 10.03
C ASP A 147 26.11 2.49 9.14
N PRO A 148 27.28 2.86 9.69
CA PRO A 148 28.34 3.55 8.94
C PRO A 148 28.87 2.75 7.74
N ASP A 149 28.89 1.43 7.82
CA ASP A 149 29.43 0.57 6.76
C ASP A 149 28.44 0.41 5.58
N CYS A 150 27.14 0.50 5.88
CA CYS A 150 26.09 0.44 4.86
C CYS A 150 25.87 1.79 4.17
N GLY A 151 25.70 2.87 4.94
CA GLY A 151 25.55 4.24 4.41
C GLY A 151 24.33 4.49 3.50
N GLN A 152 23.39 3.55 3.41
CA GLN A 152 22.29 3.62 2.45
C GLN A 152 21.36 4.82 2.71
N ARG A 153 20.95 5.51 1.64
CA ARG A 153 20.03 6.66 1.71
C ARG A 153 18.87 6.52 0.73
N ILE A 154 17.66 6.44 1.26
CA ILE A 154 16.42 6.29 0.48
C ILE A 154 15.65 7.60 0.48
N ARG A 155 15.36 8.16 -0.70
CA ARG A 155 14.52 9.36 -0.86
C ARG A 155 13.11 8.96 -1.25
N ILE A 156 12.17 9.17 -0.34
CA ILE A 156 10.74 8.89 -0.50
C ILE A 156 9.97 9.92 0.30
N SER A 157 8.91 10.51 -0.28
CA SER A 157 8.06 11.45 0.46
C SER A 157 7.23 10.69 1.49
N ASP A 158 6.87 11.36 2.59
CA ASP A 158 6.09 10.74 3.65
C ASP A 158 4.76 10.19 3.15
N THR A 159 4.06 10.99 2.33
CA THR A 159 2.79 10.58 1.71
C THR A 159 2.97 9.31 0.89
N HIS A 160 4.04 9.20 0.11
CA HIS A 160 4.26 8.03 -0.73
C HIS A 160 4.64 6.79 0.10
N LEU A 161 5.43 6.97 1.17
CA LEU A 161 5.73 5.88 2.10
C LEU A 161 4.47 5.35 2.77
N LEU A 162 3.62 6.24 3.29
CA LEU A 162 2.37 5.87 3.96
C LEU A 162 1.36 5.24 2.99
N GLU A 163 1.26 5.73 1.75
CA GLU A 163 0.47 5.12 0.68
C GLU A 163 0.92 3.68 0.40
N LYS A 164 2.23 3.45 0.22
CA LYS A 164 2.78 2.10 -0.01
C LYS A 164 2.48 1.16 1.15
N VAL A 165 2.70 1.62 2.38
CA VAL A 165 2.40 0.81 3.58
C VAL A 165 0.90 0.48 3.65
N THR A 166 0.03 1.44 3.33
CA THR A 166 -1.43 1.24 3.29
C THR A 166 -1.84 0.19 2.26
N ILE A 167 -1.24 0.23 1.07
CA ILE A 167 -1.48 -0.78 0.02
C ILE A 167 -1.08 -2.18 0.50
N LEU A 168 0.09 -2.31 1.13
CA LEU A 168 0.57 -3.60 1.65
C LEU A 168 -0.32 -4.12 2.80
N MET A 169 -0.79 -3.23 3.70
CA MET A 169 -1.77 -3.61 4.73
C MET A 169 -3.09 -4.07 4.11
N ASN A 170 -3.62 -3.34 3.12
CA ASN A 170 -4.86 -3.71 2.45
C ASN A 170 -4.74 -5.05 1.70
N ARG A 171 -3.56 -5.37 1.16
CA ARG A 171 -3.29 -6.69 0.56
C ARG A 171 -3.41 -7.82 1.59
N ILE A 172 -2.95 -7.58 2.83
CA ILE A 172 -3.11 -8.52 3.95
C ILE A 172 -4.57 -8.62 4.38
N ILE A 173 -5.30 -7.51 4.45
CA ILE A 173 -6.73 -7.46 4.78
C ILE A 173 -7.55 -8.24 3.76
N ALA A 174 -7.28 -8.05 2.47
CA ALA A 174 -7.94 -8.77 1.39
C ALA A 174 -7.56 -10.26 1.35
N ASN A 175 -6.37 -10.63 1.81
CA ASN A 175 -5.90 -12.01 1.84
C ASN A 175 -5.15 -12.34 3.14
N SER A 176 -5.92 -12.68 4.18
CA SER A 176 -5.36 -13.00 5.51
C SER A 176 -4.43 -14.23 5.50
N TYR A 177 -4.51 -15.11 4.49
CA TYR A 177 -3.60 -16.25 4.36
C TYR A 177 -2.14 -15.84 4.12
N LEU A 178 -1.89 -14.59 3.74
CA LEU A 178 -0.53 -14.04 3.65
C LEU A 178 0.15 -13.92 5.02
N LEU A 179 -0.58 -14.03 6.14
CA LEU A 179 0.01 -14.05 7.49
C LEU A 179 0.51 -15.43 7.91
N ILE A 180 0.22 -16.48 7.14
CA ILE A 180 0.66 -17.83 7.48
C ILE A 180 2.14 -17.98 7.07
N PRO A 181 3.04 -18.29 8.02
CA PRO A 181 4.43 -18.57 7.69
C PRO A 181 4.49 -19.72 6.70
N ARG A 182 5.04 -19.46 5.51
CA ARG A 182 5.41 -20.52 4.57
C ARG A 182 6.91 -20.74 4.73
N PRO A 183 7.35 -21.94 5.13
CA PRO A 183 8.78 -22.20 5.27
C PRO A 183 9.45 -22.04 3.91
N LYS A 184 10.34 -21.05 3.77
CA LYS A 184 11.11 -20.80 2.53
C LYS A 184 12.09 -21.93 2.19
N LYS A 185 12.43 -22.77 3.17
CA LYS A 185 13.22 -24.00 3.03
C LYS A 185 12.60 -25.09 3.90
N ARG A 186 12.60 -26.35 3.43
CA ARG A 186 12.25 -27.51 4.25
C ARG A 186 13.21 -27.55 5.44
N LYS A 187 12.72 -27.42 6.68
CA LYS A 187 13.55 -27.60 7.88
C LYS A 187 14.15 -29.00 7.80
N GLU A 188 15.48 -29.10 7.80
CA GLU A 188 16.15 -30.39 7.96
C GLU A 188 15.77 -30.95 9.33
N LEU A 189 15.52 -32.25 9.37
CA LEU A 189 15.23 -32.95 10.63
C LEU A 189 16.40 -32.73 11.60
N SER A 190 16.11 -32.46 12.88
CA SER A 190 17.13 -32.41 13.92
C SER A 190 17.90 -33.74 13.99
N ALA A 191 19.09 -33.74 14.60
CA ALA A 191 19.87 -34.97 14.75
C ALA A 191 19.08 -36.06 15.49
N GLU A 192 18.22 -35.68 16.45
CA GLU A 192 17.34 -36.60 17.16
C GLU A 192 16.21 -37.11 16.25
N ALA A 193 15.55 -36.24 15.49
CA ALA A 193 14.49 -36.64 14.57
C ALA A 193 15.04 -37.53 13.43
N GLN A 194 16.26 -37.25 12.93
CA GLN A 194 16.96 -38.11 11.98
C GLN A 194 17.32 -39.47 12.56
N ARG A 195 17.60 -39.54 13.87
CA ARG A 195 17.88 -40.82 14.55
C ARG A 195 16.61 -41.65 14.62
N ILE A 196 15.49 -41.05 15.06
CA ILE A 196 14.19 -41.74 15.12
C ILE A 196 13.76 -42.19 13.73
N ASN A 197 13.96 -41.36 12.69
CA ASN A 197 13.65 -41.74 11.32
C ASN A 197 14.44 -42.97 10.88
N ARG A 198 15.74 -43.00 11.15
CA ARG A 198 16.60 -44.16 10.85
C ARG A 198 16.20 -45.41 11.63
N GLU A 199 15.73 -45.27 12.86
CA GLU A 199 15.21 -46.40 13.66
C GLU A 199 13.92 -46.97 13.06
N ILE A 200 13.02 -46.12 12.54
CA ILE A 200 11.82 -46.54 11.82
C ILE A 200 12.21 -47.25 10.51
N ASP A 201 13.08 -46.62 9.72
CA ASP A 201 13.54 -47.16 8.43
C ASP A 201 14.19 -48.54 8.63
N ALA A 202 15.06 -48.68 9.64
CA ALA A 202 15.73 -49.94 9.96
C ALA A 202 14.78 -51.03 10.44
N GLU A 203 13.70 -50.69 11.15
CA GLU A 203 12.69 -51.67 11.59
C GLU A 203 11.84 -52.14 10.40
N LEU A 204 11.50 -51.24 9.48
CA LEU A 204 10.76 -51.56 8.26
C LEU A 204 11.53 -52.47 7.29
N GLU A 205 12.87 -52.40 7.30
CA GLU A 205 13.74 -53.24 6.45
C GLU A 205 13.95 -54.67 6.98
N ARG A 206 13.42 -55.01 8.16
CA ARG A 206 13.54 -56.36 8.73
C ARG A 206 12.64 -57.36 7.99
N ASP A 207 13.04 -58.63 7.97
CA ASP A 207 12.22 -59.72 7.41
C ASP A 207 10.88 -59.90 8.14
N ASP A 208 10.80 -59.51 9.41
CA ASP A 208 9.59 -59.52 10.24
C ASP A 208 9.52 -58.23 11.10
N PRO A 209 8.97 -57.13 10.55
CA PRO A 209 8.86 -55.85 11.25
C PRO A 209 7.81 -55.88 12.37
N SER A 210 8.11 -55.21 13.49
CA SER A 210 7.15 -55.05 14.59
C SER A 210 6.27 -53.82 14.41
N ASP A 211 4.99 -54.03 14.08
CA ASP A 211 3.99 -52.96 14.02
C ASP A 211 3.92 -52.13 15.30
N ALA A 212 4.02 -52.78 16.47
CA ALA A 212 3.98 -52.09 17.76
C ALA A 212 5.18 -51.14 17.93
N LEU A 213 6.37 -51.56 17.50
CA LEU A 213 7.58 -50.72 17.59
C LEU A 213 7.53 -49.56 16.59
N ILE A 214 7.07 -49.82 15.37
CA ILE A 214 6.88 -48.79 14.33
C ILE A 214 5.89 -47.73 14.82
N ILE A 215 4.76 -48.13 15.41
CA ILE A 215 3.76 -47.18 15.95
C ILE A 215 4.38 -46.31 17.05
N VAL A 216 5.08 -46.92 18.02
CA VAL A 216 5.73 -46.18 19.12
C VAL A 216 6.73 -45.17 18.57
N LYS A 217 7.58 -45.59 17.62
CA LYS A 217 8.60 -44.72 17.02
C LYS A 217 8.00 -43.63 16.14
N THR A 218 6.89 -43.92 15.46
CA THR A 218 6.15 -42.92 14.67
C THR A 218 5.50 -41.86 15.57
N ILE A 219 4.97 -42.26 16.74
CA ILE A 219 4.46 -41.31 17.74
C ILE A 219 5.62 -40.46 18.30
N GLU A 220 6.76 -41.08 18.66
CA GLU A 220 7.96 -40.38 19.14
C GLU A 220 8.46 -39.35 18.11
N MET A 221 8.48 -39.75 16.82
CA MET A 221 8.81 -38.87 15.70
C MET A 221 7.82 -37.71 15.58
N ALA A 222 6.52 -37.98 15.64
CA ALA A 222 5.49 -36.96 15.58
C ALA A 222 5.63 -35.97 16.74
N GLU A 223 5.79 -36.45 17.98
CA GLU A 223 6.03 -35.61 19.16
C GLU A 223 7.25 -34.70 18.98
N ARG A 224 8.35 -35.24 18.45
CA ARG A 224 9.57 -34.48 18.19
C ARG A 224 9.35 -33.40 17.13
N LEU A 225 8.70 -33.75 16.02
CA LEU A 225 8.36 -32.81 14.95
C LEU A 225 7.39 -31.72 15.45
N TYR A 226 6.42 -32.06 16.29
CA TYR A 226 5.52 -31.10 16.91
C TYR A 226 6.24 -30.16 17.87
N ALA A 227 7.15 -30.67 18.70
CA ALA A 227 7.95 -29.86 19.62
C ALA A 227 8.92 -28.92 18.89
N GLU A 228 9.44 -29.33 17.74
CA GLU A 228 10.31 -28.52 16.87
C GLU A 228 9.52 -27.63 15.89
N SER A 229 8.22 -27.87 15.75
CA SER A 229 7.36 -27.03 14.93
C SER A 229 7.11 -25.70 15.60
N ASP A 230 7.00 -24.65 14.80
CA ASP A 230 6.63 -23.31 15.25
C ASP A 230 5.13 -23.24 15.59
N THR A 231 4.66 -24.10 16.51
CA THR A 231 3.28 -24.12 17.01
C THR A 231 2.86 -22.74 17.51
N HIS A 232 3.78 -22.00 18.14
CA HIS A 232 3.57 -20.63 18.57
C HIS A 232 3.32 -19.68 17.38
N LEU A 233 4.07 -19.77 16.27
CA LEU A 233 3.81 -18.94 15.08
C LEU A 233 2.51 -19.34 14.37
N GLN A 234 2.19 -20.64 14.32
CA GLN A 234 0.93 -21.13 13.76
C GLN A 234 -0.29 -20.59 14.53
N ILE A 235 -0.23 -20.60 15.87
CA ILE A 235 -1.26 -20.02 16.73
C ILE A 235 -1.32 -18.50 16.56
N ALA A 236 -0.17 -17.82 16.57
CA ALA A 236 -0.09 -16.38 16.35
C ALA A 236 -0.67 -15.97 14.99
N ALA A 237 -0.39 -16.75 13.93
CA ALA A 237 -0.95 -16.54 12.60
C ALA A 237 -2.47 -16.73 12.57
N SER A 238 -3.00 -17.74 13.26
CA SER A 238 -4.46 -17.93 13.38
C SER A 238 -5.15 -16.76 14.08
N ILE A 239 -4.57 -16.26 15.17
CA ILE A 239 -5.09 -15.10 15.91
C ILE A 239 -5.03 -13.84 15.05
N ALA A 240 -3.88 -13.59 14.39
CA ALA A 240 -3.68 -12.45 13.51
C ALA A 240 -4.67 -12.47 12.33
N ARG A 241 -4.90 -13.64 11.72
CA ARG A 241 -5.91 -13.82 10.66
C ARG A 241 -7.31 -13.47 11.13
N LYS A 242 -7.72 -13.96 12.30
CA LYS A 242 -9.04 -13.64 12.86
C LYS A 242 -9.18 -12.15 13.11
N ARG A 243 -8.14 -11.48 13.62
CA ARG A 243 -8.14 -10.02 13.82
C ARG A 243 -8.27 -9.27 12.50
N VAL A 244 -7.47 -9.64 11.50
CA VAL A 244 -7.49 -9.02 10.16
C VAL A 244 -8.83 -9.26 9.45
N SER A 245 -9.50 -10.39 9.67
CA SER A 245 -10.82 -10.67 9.07
C SER A 245 -11.93 -9.72 9.56
N LEU A 246 -11.69 -9.00 10.66
CA LEU A 246 -12.59 -7.98 11.21
C LEU A 246 -12.25 -6.57 10.72
N MET A 247 -11.17 -6.40 9.95
CA MET A 247 -10.72 -5.11 9.43
C MET A 247 -11.34 -4.82 8.06
N THR A 248 -11.51 -3.54 7.74
CA THR A 248 -11.90 -3.08 6.41
C THR A 248 -10.72 -2.42 5.70
N PRO A 249 -10.58 -2.54 4.36
CA PRO A 249 -9.55 -1.80 3.63
C PRO A 249 -9.61 -0.30 3.94
N GLN A 250 -8.43 0.33 4.06
CA GLN A 250 -8.29 1.74 4.42
C GLN A 250 -7.83 2.56 3.20
N GLU A 251 -8.41 3.74 3.00
CA GLU A 251 -7.93 4.69 1.98
C GLU A 251 -6.66 5.42 2.42
N GLU A 252 -6.49 5.61 3.73
CA GLU A 252 -5.36 6.30 4.37
C GLU A 252 -4.65 5.37 5.36
N PHE A 253 -3.40 5.72 5.73
CA PHE A 253 -2.64 4.94 6.70
C PHE A 253 -3.32 4.94 8.07
N SER A 254 -3.51 3.74 8.62
CA SER A 254 -4.05 3.53 9.97
C SER A 254 -2.94 3.05 10.91
N PRO A 255 -2.50 3.90 11.87
CA PRO A 255 -1.51 3.50 12.88
C PRO A 255 -1.93 2.27 13.69
N ALA A 256 -3.23 2.18 14.03
CA ALA A 256 -3.78 1.05 14.77
C ALA A 256 -3.67 -0.26 13.98
N TYR A 257 -4.03 -0.24 12.70
CA TYR A 257 -3.95 -1.43 11.85
C TYR A 257 -2.50 -1.83 11.60
N PHE A 258 -1.61 -0.85 11.41
CA PHE A 258 -0.18 -1.11 11.29
C PHE A 258 0.36 -1.81 12.54
N CYS A 259 0.05 -1.31 13.73
CA CYS A 259 0.44 -1.93 14.99
C CYS A 259 -0.12 -3.35 15.17
N ASP A 260 -1.28 -3.66 14.61
CA ASP A 260 -1.86 -5.00 14.70
C ASP A 260 -1.25 -5.99 13.70
N ILE A 261 -0.85 -5.52 12.53
CA ILE A 261 -0.39 -6.37 11.41
C ILE A 261 1.15 -6.48 11.38
N ALA A 262 1.83 -5.34 11.46
CA ALA A 262 3.26 -5.22 11.22
C ALA A 262 4.06 -5.17 12.53
N ALA A 263 5.25 -5.78 12.49
CA ALA A 263 6.29 -5.64 13.50
C ALA A 263 7.22 -4.48 13.15
N TYR A 264 7.68 -4.40 11.90
CA TYR A 264 8.51 -3.34 11.37
C TYR A 264 8.43 -3.31 9.83
N LEU A 265 9.09 -2.36 9.18
CA LEU A 265 9.22 -2.34 7.73
C LEU A 265 10.67 -2.11 7.31
N THR A 266 11.05 -2.65 6.15
CA THR A 266 12.35 -2.37 5.53
C THR A 266 12.22 -1.45 4.33
N LEU A 267 13.19 -0.55 4.18
CA LEU A 267 13.36 0.30 3.00
C LEU A 267 14.60 -0.12 2.22
N GLY A 268 14.38 -0.49 0.96
CA GLY A 268 15.43 -0.86 0.02
C GLY A 268 15.72 0.24 -1.00
N SER A 269 16.75 -0.03 -1.80
CA SER A 269 17.08 0.79 -2.97
C SER A 269 15.87 0.97 -3.89
N GLY A 270 15.78 2.11 -4.58
CA GLY A 270 14.63 2.45 -5.42
C GLY A 270 13.32 2.74 -4.66
N GLY A 271 13.34 2.82 -3.32
CA GLY A 271 12.13 3.04 -2.52
C GLY A 271 11.25 1.81 -2.40
N LYS A 272 11.83 0.60 -2.53
CA LYS A 272 11.14 -0.67 -2.27
C LYS A 272 10.78 -0.75 -0.79
N VAL A 273 9.51 -1.06 -0.50
CA VAL A 273 8.99 -1.21 0.86
C VAL A 273 8.61 -2.66 1.09
N ILE A 274 9.02 -3.22 2.23
CA ILE A 274 8.62 -4.57 2.66
C ILE A 274 8.09 -4.45 4.09
N LEU A 275 6.87 -4.95 4.32
CA LEU A 275 6.31 -5.12 5.66
C LEU A 275 6.78 -6.44 6.26
N HIS A 276 7.31 -6.38 7.46
CA HIS A 276 7.61 -7.55 8.28
C HIS A 276 6.51 -7.69 9.32
N THR A 277 5.72 -8.75 9.20
CA THR A 277 4.55 -8.99 10.05
C THR A 277 4.94 -9.61 11.40
N LYS A 278 4.04 -9.54 12.38
CA LYS A 278 4.23 -10.18 13.69
C LYS A 278 4.24 -11.71 13.64
N THR A 279 3.90 -12.29 12.49
CA THR A 279 3.93 -13.73 12.23
C THR A 279 5.16 -14.16 11.44
N ASP A 280 6.18 -13.29 11.35
CA ASP A 280 7.44 -13.54 10.64
C ASP A 280 7.26 -13.77 9.12
N VAL A 281 6.26 -13.11 8.53
CA VAL A 281 6.04 -13.07 7.08
C VAL A 281 6.41 -11.70 6.52
N GLU A 282 7.12 -11.71 5.40
CA GLU A 282 7.53 -10.55 4.63
C GLU A 282 6.55 -10.30 3.48
N ILE A 283 6.07 -9.06 3.34
CA ILE A 283 5.11 -8.67 2.29
C ILE A 283 5.61 -7.40 1.61
N GLY A 284 6.00 -7.53 0.34
CA GLY A 284 6.54 -6.43 -0.46
C GLY A 284 5.66 -6.00 -1.62
N ASP A 285 6.12 -4.98 -2.35
CA ASP A 285 5.46 -4.36 -3.50
C ASP A 285 5.31 -5.30 -4.72
N GLU A 286 6.06 -6.40 -4.79
CA GLU A 286 6.00 -7.35 -5.93
C GLU A 286 4.85 -8.35 -5.76
N GLU A 287 4.13 -8.62 -6.86
CA GLU A 287 3.24 -9.77 -6.98
C GLU A 287 4.06 -11.05 -6.80
N ASN A 288 4.15 -11.54 -5.57
CA ASN A 288 4.51 -12.92 -5.22
C ASN A 288 5.41 -13.61 -6.26
N GLU A 289 6.73 -13.41 -6.20
CA GLU A 289 7.69 -14.41 -6.69
C GLU A 289 7.63 -15.67 -5.79
N CYS A 290 6.44 -16.29 -5.72
CA CYS A 290 6.21 -17.59 -5.11
C CYS A 290 5.71 -18.59 -6.17
N ASN A 291 5.81 -18.24 -7.46
CA ASN A 291 5.51 -19.10 -8.60
C ASN A 291 6.74 -19.37 -9.49
N GLN A 292 7.91 -19.58 -8.88
CA GLN A 292 9.02 -20.24 -9.55
C GLN A 292 9.53 -21.35 -8.64
N ASP A 293 8.73 -22.42 -8.56
CA ASP A 293 9.20 -23.80 -8.36
C ASP A 293 7.98 -24.72 -8.48
N THR A 294 7.40 -24.73 -9.68
CA THR A 294 6.66 -25.90 -10.17
C THR A 294 7.51 -26.49 -11.30
N GLN A 295 8.64 -27.09 -10.92
CA GLN A 295 9.24 -28.10 -11.78
C GLN A 295 8.26 -29.27 -11.82
N GLU A 296 7.65 -29.44 -12.99
CA GLU A 296 6.94 -30.63 -13.40
C GLU A 296 7.85 -31.85 -13.24
N ASN A 297 7.77 -32.53 -12.10
CA ASN A 297 8.19 -33.92 -12.01
C ASN A 297 7.11 -34.78 -12.66
N ASN A 298 7.22 -34.86 -13.97
CA ASN A 298 6.50 -35.78 -14.84
C ASN A 298 7.00 -37.20 -14.54
N ILE A 299 6.43 -37.87 -13.54
CA ILE A 299 6.57 -39.32 -13.38
C ILE A 299 5.39 -39.95 -14.11
N GLY A 300 5.64 -40.31 -15.37
CA GLY A 300 4.79 -41.18 -16.15
C GLY A 300 4.88 -42.61 -15.62
N TYR A 301 3.71 -43.24 -15.54
CA TYR A 301 3.47 -44.67 -15.36
C TYR A 301 4.21 -45.53 -16.40
#